data_AF-A8M8R3-F1
#
_entry.id   AF-A8M8R3-F1
#
_cell.length_a   1.000
_cell.length_b   1.000
_cell.length_c   1.000
_cell.angle_alpha   90.00
_cell.angle_beta   90.00
_cell.angle_gamma   90.00
#
_symmetry.space_group_name_H-M   'P 1'
#
loop_
_entity.id
_entity.type
_entity.pdbx_description
1 polymer ?
#
loop_
_entity_poly.entity_id
_entity_poly.type
_entity_poly.pdbx_seq_one_letter_code
_entity_poly.pdbx_strand_id
1 'polypeptide(L)'
;MQQAPHPLTYKFVRYCVNKAYSKLIAGFKENDANILYSIETIVNELRNAEGGFKSVNDVVNFLTGDFLSEYRRAISTLKSDLTTQLFKDILTNCMNLDEVKSDAELMNVIRSVMDKMASIKPEEKLAEEVNAAS
;
A
#
# COMPACT_ATOMS: atom_id res chain seq x y z
N MET A 1 -11.82 16.17 -27.75
CA MET A 1 -11.21 16.55 -26.45
C MET A 1 -10.99 15.27 -25.66
N GLN A 2 -9.78 14.99 -25.18
CA GLN A 2 -9.56 13.88 -24.24
C GLN A 2 -10.23 14.23 -22.91
N GLN A 3 -10.96 13.28 -22.32
CA GLN A 3 -11.49 13.43 -20.97
C GLN A 3 -10.32 13.60 -19.99
N ALA A 4 -10.49 14.45 -18.98
CA ALA A 4 -9.50 14.59 -17.92
C ALA A 4 -9.30 13.23 -17.22
N PRO A 5 -8.07 12.87 -16.84
CA PRO A 5 -7.81 11.61 -16.15
C PRO A 5 -8.57 11.57 -14.82
N HIS A 6 -9.09 10.39 -14.48
CA HIS A 6 -9.81 10.17 -13.23
C HIS A 6 -8.94 10.59 -12.02
N PRO A 7 -9.46 11.38 -11.05
CA PRO A 7 -8.63 11.94 -9.98
C PRO A 7 -7.81 10.94 -9.16
N LEU A 8 -8.28 9.69 -9.04
CA LEU A 8 -7.54 8.63 -8.37
C LEU A 8 -6.16 8.36 -8.98
N THR A 9 -5.94 8.61 -10.28
CA THR A 9 -4.63 8.39 -10.93
C THR A 9 -3.50 9.17 -10.29
N TYR A 10 -3.78 10.35 -9.72
CA TYR A 10 -2.79 11.12 -8.97
C TYR A 10 -3.09 11.15 -7.47
N LYS A 11 -4.36 11.06 -7.05
CA LYS A 11 -4.72 11.07 -5.63
C LYS A 11 -4.33 9.78 -4.89
N PHE A 12 -4.14 8.65 -5.58
CA PHE A 12 -3.65 7.43 -4.94
C PHE A 12 -2.35 7.70 -4.17
N VAL A 13 -1.32 8.21 -4.86
CA VAL A 13 -0.05 8.52 -4.20
C VAL A 13 -0.13 9.81 -3.40
N ARG A 14 -0.56 10.91 -4.05
CA ARG A 14 -0.47 12.26 -3.47
C ARG A 14 -1.32 12.42 -2.21
N TYR A 15 -2.41 11.67 -2.10
CA TYR A 15 -3.29 11.68 -0.94
C TYR A 15 -3.29 10.36 -0.18
N CYS A 16 -3.67 9.23 -0.78
CA CYS A 16 -3.89 8.00 0.00
C CYS A 16 -2.61 7.48 0.66
N VAL A 17 -1.54 7.32 -0.13
CA VAL A 17 -0.22 6.85 0.33
C VAL A 17 0.40 7.84 1.29
N ASN A 18 0.51 9.11 0.88
CA ASN A 18 1.18 10.12 1.71
C ASN A 18 0.46 10.36 3.04
N LYS A 19 -0.88 10.38 3.06
CA LYS A 19 -1.64 10.55 4.31
C LYS A 19 -1.48 9.35 5.25
N ALA A 20 -1.48 8.13 4.71
CA ALA A 20 -1.27 6.92 5.51
C ALA A 20 0.15 6.92 6.11
N TYR A 21 1.17 7.25 5.31
CA TYR A 21 2.54 7.40 5.77
C TYR A 21 2.67 8.46 6.87
N SER A 22 2.16 9.67 6.65
CA SER A 22 2.23 10.75 7.65
C SER A 22 1.56 10.36 8.96
N LYS A 23 0.42 9.67 8.90
CA LYS A 23 -0.28 9.17 10.10
C LYS A 23 0.55 8.11 10.83
N LEU A 24 1.16 7.17 10.11
CA LEU A 24 1.99 6.12 10.69
C LEU A 24 3.21 6.72 11.40
N ILE A 25 3.95 7.62 10.75
CA ILE A 25 5.16 8.23 11.31
C ILE A 25 4.84 9.14 12.49
N ALA A 26 3.74 9.90 12.46
CA ALA A 26 3.33 10.71 13.61
C ALA A 26 3.04 9.86 14.86
N GLY A 27 2.63 8.61 14.69
CA GLY A 27 2.42 7.65 15.78
C GLY A 27 3.65 6.80 16.11
N PHE A 28 4.72 6.86 15.31
CA PHE A 28 5.89 6.01 15.46
C PHE A 28 6.78 6.52 16.61
N LYS A 29 6.75 5.80 17.74
CA LYS A 29 7.49 6.16 18.96
C LYS A 29 8.77 5.35 19.15
N GLU A 30 9.03 4.39 18.28
CA GLU A 30 10.21 3.53 18.38
C GLU A 30 11.43 4.25 17.84
N ASN A 31 12.56 4.16 18.55
CA ASN A 31 13.84 4.68 18.07
C ASN A 31 14.58 3.62 17.24
N ASP A 32 13.89 3.03 16.27
CA ASP A 32 14.44 1.99 15.39
C ASP A 32 14.56 2.53 13.96
N ALA A 33 15.78 2.94 13.60
CA ALA A 33 16.10 3.47 12.28
C ALA A 33 15.90 2.43 11.17
N ASN A 34 16.05 1.14 11.45
CA ASN A 34 15.88 0.07 10.45
C ASN A 34 14.41 -0.09 10.07
N ILE A 35 13.52 0.02 11.05
CA ILE A 35 12.06 -0.01 10.82
C ILE A 35 11.62 1.20 10.00
N LEU A 36 12.10 2.41 10.35
CA LEU A 36 11.80 3.60 9.58
C LEU A 36 12.27 3.48 8.12
N TYR A 37 13.51 3.03 7.92
CA TYR A 37 14.06 2.80 6.58
C TYR A 37 13.23 1.79 5.77
N SER A 38 12.76 0.72 6.43
CA SER A 38 11.91 -0.29 5.78
C SER A 38 10.55 0.30 5.36
N ILE A 39 9.92 1.11 6.23
CA ILE A 39 8.68 1.82 5.92
C ILE A 39 8.88 2.78 4.74
N GLU A 40 9.96 3.56 4.76
CA GLU A 40 10.27 4.51 3.68
C GLU A 40 10.50 3.79 2.35
N THR A 41 11.18 2.65 2.36
CA THR A 41 11.39 1.82 1.18
C THR A 41 10.06 1.38 0.56
N ILE A 42 9.16 0.83 1.38
CA ILE A 42 7.81 0.41 0.95
C ILE A 42 7.04 1.60 0.36
N VAL A 43 7.03 2.73 1.06
CA VAL A 43 6.29 3.92 0.63
C VAL A 43 6.84 4.48 -0.68
N ASN A 44 8.16 4.41 -0.89
CA ASN A 44 8.78 4.86 -2.13
C ASN A 44 8.43 3.94 -3.32
N GLU A 45 8.37 2.63 -3.13
CA GLU A 45 7.88 1.71 -4.18
C GLU A 45 6.43 2.03 -4.56
N LEU A 46 5.56 2.28 -3.57
CA LEU A 46 4.18 2.68 -3.82
C LEU A 46 4.07 4.05 -4.51
N ARG A 47 4.97 5.00 -4.20
CA ARG A 47 5.03 6.31 -4.87
C ARG A 47 5.46 6.19 -6.32
N ASN A 48 6.42 5.31 -6.61
CA ASN A 48 6.92 5.10 -7.96
C ASN A 48 5.84 4.59 -8.93
N ALA A 49 4.79 3.92 -8.42
CA ALA A 49 3.65 3.47 -9.21
C ALA A 49 2.89 4.62 -9.90
N GLU A 50 2.91 5.85 -9.35
CA GLU A 50 2.21 7.01 -9.94
C GLU A 50 2.61 7.25 -11.40
N GLY A 51 3.90 7.05 -11.73
CA GLY A 51 4.42 7.27 -13.08
C GLY A 51 3.80 6.36 -14.16
N GLY A 52 3.19 5.25 -13.74
CA GLY A 52 2.51 4.31 -14.63
C GLY A 52 1.02 4.61 -14.86
N PHE A 53 0.38 5.46 -14.05
CA PHE A 53 -1.06 5.64 -14.07
C PHE A 53 -1.52 6.63 -15.16
N LYS A 54 -2.02 6.09 -16.27
CA LYS A 54 -2.59 6.88 -17.37
C LYS A 54 -4.11 6.93 -17.29
N SER A 55 -4.72 5.98 -16.59
CA SER A 55 -6.16 5.79 -16.44
C SER A 55 -6.49 5.18 -15.08
N VAL A 56 -7.77 5.21 -14.69
CA VAL A 56 -8.24 4.53 -13.46
C VAL A 56 -8.03 3.02 -13.53
N ASN A 57 -8.09 2.44 -14.74
CA ASN A 57 -7.84 1.00 -14.94
C ASN A 57 -6.40 0.63 -14.57
N ASP A 58 -5.42 1.50 -14.82
CA ASP A 58 -4.04 1.26 -14.39
C ASP A 58 -3.93 1.21 -12.86
N VAL A 59 -4.69 2.07 -12.16
CA VAL A 59 -4.76 2.03 -10.69
C VAL A 59 -5.45 0.75 -10.21
N VAL A 60 -6.55 0.33 -10.84
CA VAL A 60 -7.24 -0.92 -10.52
C VAL A 60 -6.33 -2.14 -10.71
N ASN A 61 -5.59 -2.19 -11.81
CA ASN A 61 -4.63 -3.25 -12.09
C ASN A 61 -3.51 -3.27 -11.05
N PHE A 62 -2.98 -2.11 -10.69
CA PHE A 62 -1.98 -2.00 -9.63
C PHE A 62 -2.53 -2.46 -8.27
N LEU A 63 -3.72 -1.99 -7.86
CA LEU A 63 -4.34 -2.37 -6.58
C LEU A 63 -4.61 -3.88 -6.48
N THR A 64 -5.00 -4.51 -7.58
CA THR A 64 -5.36 -5.94 -7.62
C THR A 64 -4.17 -6.87 -7.86
N GLY A 65 -3.02 -6.33 -8.28
CA GLY A 65 -1.77 -7.05 -8.51
C GLY A 65 -0.65 -6.55 -7.60
N ASP A 66 0.14 -5.60 -8.10
CA ASP A 66 1.39 -5.12 -7.47
C ASP A 66 1.21 -4.66 -6.02
N PHE A 67 0.11 -3.98 -5.69
CA PHE A 67 -0.17 -3.56 -4.32
C PHE A 67 -0.28 -4.73 -3.34
N LEU A 68 -0.93 -5.83 -3.75
CA LEU A 68 -1.03 -7.05 -2.94
C LEU A 68 0.31 -7.79 -2.85
N SER A 69 1.10 -7.78 -3.93
CA SER A 69 2.46 -8.33 -3.94
C SER A 69 3.36 -7.58 -2.96
N GLU A 70 3.29 -6.24 -2.96
CA GLU A 70 4.03 -5.40 -2.03
C GLU A 70 3.59 -5.62 -0.59
N TYR A 71 2.28 -5.76 -0.35
CA TYR A 71 1.79 -6.10 0.98
C TYR A 71 2.36 -7.43 1.49
N ARG A 72 2.33 -8.48 0.66
CA ARG A 72 2.88 -9.80 1.01
C ARG A 72 4.39 -9.74 1.31
N ARG A 73 5.15 -9.02 0.50
CA ARG A 73 6.60 -8.84 0.71
C ARG A 73 6.86 -8.06 2.01
N ALA A 74 6.13 -6.95 2.22
CA ALA A 74 6.31 -6.08 3.37
C ALA A 74 5.90 -6.75 4.69
N ILE A 75 4.82 -7.53 4.71
CA ILE A 75 4.35 -8.16 5.96
C ILE A 75 5.27 -9.31 6.42
N SER A 76 6.11 -9.82 5.51
CA SER A 76 7.09 -10.88 5.78
C SER A 76 8.48 -10.34 6.18
N THR A 77 8.71 -9.03 6.04
CA THR A 77 10.01 -8.39 6.28
C THR A 77 9.96 -7.30 7.35
N LEU A 78 8.79 -6.74 7.64
CA LEU A 78 8.54 -5.71 8.65
C LEU A 78 7.56 -6.23 9.71
N LYS A 79 7.46 -5.51 10.85
CA LYS A 79 6.43 -5.74 11.86
C LYS A 79 5.04 -5.78 11.22
N SER A 80 4.37 -6.93 11.32
CA SER A 80 3.09 -7.25 10.67
C SER A 80 2.03 -6.18 10.93
N ASP A 81 1.99 -5.63 12.13
CA ASP A 81 0.98 -4.67 12.55
C ASP A 81 1.18 -3.30 11.88
N LEU A 82 2.42 -2.83 11.78
CA LEU A 82 2.74 -1.58 11.09
C LEU A 82 2.47 -1.69 9.59
N THR A 83 2.87 -2.80 8.97
CA THR A 83 2.58 -3.06 7.56
C THR A 83 1.08 -3.11 7.31
N THR A 84 0.36 -3.89 8.12
CA THR A 84 -1.10 -4.04 7.98
C THR A 84 -1.81 -2.70 8.18
N GLN A 85 -1.39 -1.91 9.17
CA GLN A 85 -1.93 -0.58 9.40
C GLN A 85 -1.69 0.34 8.20
N LEU A 86 -0.45 0.41 7.69
CA LEU A 86 -0.09 1.26 6.55
C LEU A 86 -0.99 0.98 5.34
N PHE A 87 -1.03 -0.27 4.87
CA PHE A 87 -1.77 -0.62 3.66
C PHE A 87 -3.29 -0.48 3.86
N LYS A 88 -3.83 -0.79 5.04
CA LYS A 88 -5.25 -0.56 5.36
C LYS A 88 -5.60 0.92 5.36
N ASP A 89 -4.74 1.78 5.92
CA ASP A 89 -4.94 3.23 5.94
C ASP A 89 -4.89 3.80 4.51
N ILE A 90 -4.05 3.27 3.62
CA ILE A 90 -4.02 3.67 2.20
C ILE A 90 -5.37 3.41 1.54
N LEU A 91 -5.87 2.16 1.61
CA LEU A 91 -7.14 1.80 1.00
C LEU A 91 -8.31 2.58 1.62
N THR A 92 -8.29 2.79 2.94
CA THR A 92 -9.28 3.59 3.65
C THR A 92 -9.28 5.04 3.20
N ASN A 93 -8.10 5.64 3.03
CA ASN A 93 -7.99 7.01 2.51
C ASN A 93 -8.53 7.11 1.08
N CYS A 94 -8.32 6.09 0.25
CA CYS A 94 -8.86 6.05 -1.11
C CYS A 94 -10.39 5.89 -1.12
N MET A 95 -10.97 5.02 -0.28
CA MET A 95 -12.44 4.91 -0.14
C MET A 95 -13.09 6.21 0.36
N ASN A 96 -12.33 7.06 1.05
CA ASN A 96 -12.81 8.35 1.55
C ASN A 96 -12.79 9.47 0.50
N LEU A 97 -12.20 9.25 -0.67
CA LEU A 97 -12.25 10.20 -1.78
C LEU A 97 -13.65 10.24 -2.39
N ASP A 98 -14.16 11.44 -2.67
CA ASP A 98 -15.53 11.58 -3.18
C ASP A 98 -15.69 10.94 -4.56
N GLU A 99 -14.65 10.95 -5.39
CA GLU A 99 -14.63 10.30 -6.69
C GLU A 99 -14.70 8.78 -6.60
N VAL A 100 -14.21 8.20 -5.49
CA VAL A 100 -14.32 6.76 -5.22
C VAL A 100 -15.67 6.44 -4.58
N LYS A 101 -16.20 7.31 -3.71
CA LYS A 101 -17.54 7.13 -3.12
C LYS A 101 -18.65 7.16 -4.17
N SER A 102 -18.50 7.97 -5.21
CA SER A 102 -19.47 8.05 -6.31
C SER A 102 -19.30 6.95 -7.36
N ASP A 103 -18.27 6.11 -7.25
CA ASP A 103 -17.97 5.01 -8.18
C ASP A 103 -18.08 3.66 -7.43
N ALA A 104 -19.23 3.01 -7.56
CA ALA A 104 -19.51 1.75 -6.86
C ALA A 104 -18.59 0.60 -7.31
N GLU A 105 -18.17 0.58 -8.57
CA GLU A 105 -17.27 -0.46 -9.10
C GLU A 105 -15.88 -0.31 -8.47
N LEU A 106 -15.34 0.90 -8.48
CA LEU A 106 -14.06 1.21 -7.87
C LEU A 106 -14.04 0.98 -6.36
N MET A 107 -15.12 1.35 -5.67
CA MET A 107 -15.30 1.05 -4.25
C MET A 107 -15.26 -0.46 -3.98
N ASN A 108 -15.92 -1.27 -4.81
CA ASN A 108 -15.93 -2.72 -4.66
C ASN A 108 -14.57 -3.35 -4.95
N VAL A 109 -13.82 -2.84 -5.93
CA VAL A 109 -12.42 -3.23 -6.17
C VAL A 109 -11.58 -3.00 -4.92
N ILE A 110 -11.62 -1.80 -4.34
CA ILE A 110 -10.82 -1.46 -3.16
C ILE A 110 -11.19 -2.35 -1.95
N ARG A 111 -12.49 -2.62 -1.74
CA ARG A 111 -12.95 -3.55 -0.70
C ARG A 111 -12.43 -4.97 -0.94
N SER A 112 -12.52 -5.48 -2.17
CA SER A 112 -11.99 -6.82 -2.49
C SER A 112 -10.49 -6.93 -2.25
N VAL A 113 -9.72 -5.87 -2.55
CA VAL A 113 -8.28 -5.83 -2.24
C VAL A 113 -8.05 -5.85 -0.72
N MET A 114 -8.84 -5.10 0.05
CA MET A 114 -8.78 -5.12 1.51
C MET A 114 -9.10 -6.50 2.11
N ASP A 115 -10.11 -7.18 1.57
CA ASP A 115 -10.48 -8.54 1.98
C ASP A 115 -9.38 -9.55 1.64
N LYS A 116 -8.78 -9.44 0.44
CA LYS A 116 -7.63 -10.27 0.03
C LYS A 116 -6.44 -10.05 0.96
N MET A 117 -6.13 -8.80 1.32
CA MET A 117 -5.08 -8.52 2.29
C MET A 117 -5.33 -9.23 3.62
N ALA A 118 -6.57 -9.22 4.12
CA ALA A 118 -6.89 -9.90 5.39
C ALA A 118 -6.67 -11.43 5.34
N SER A 119 -6.62 -12.03 4.14
CA SER A 119 -6.32 -13.45 3.94
C SER A 119 -4.84 -13.78 3.76
N ILE A 120 -3.99 -12.77 3.49
CA ILE A 120 -2.55 -12.95 3.30
C ILE A 120 -1.88 -13.10 4.67
N LYS A 121 -1.12 -14.18 4.83
CA LYS A 121 -0.28 -14.42 6.01
C LYS A 121 1.18 -14.04 5.69
N PRO A 122 1.96 -13.57 6.67
CA PRO A 122 3.40 -13.46 6.52
C PRO A 122 4.00 -14.80 6.08
N GLU A 123 4.93 -14.75 5.14
CA GLU A 123 5.78 -15.89 4.86
C GLU A 123 6.67 -16.12 6.09
N GLU A 124 6.56 -17.30 6.71
CA GLU A 124 7.51 -17.71 7.74
C GLU A 124 8.86 -17.88 7.05
N LYS A 125 9.79 -16.95 7.30
CA LYS A 125 11.19 -17.18 6.91
C LYS A 125 11.64 -18.44 7.64
N LEU A 126 11.86 -19.54 6.90
CA LEU A 126 12.62 -20.67 7.40
C LEU A 126 13.95 -20.12 7.91
N ALA A 127 14.27 -20.38 9.18
CA ALA A 127 15.42 -19.83 9.89
C ALA A 127 16.77 -20.41 9.40
N GLU A 128 16.92 -20.67 8.10
CA GLU A 128 18.08 -21.40 7.53
C GLU A 128 19.21 -20.50 7.01
N GLU A 129 19.12 -19.16 7.12
CA GLU A 129 20.20 -18.27 6.67
C GLU A 129 20.96 -17.55 7.80
N VAL A 130 20.98 -18.10 9.01
CA VAL A 130 21.82 -17.57 10.12
C VAL A 130 22.94 -18.49 10.59
N ASN A 131 23.10 -19.70 10.02
CA ASN A 131 24.16 -20.64 10.40
C ASN A 131 25.21 -20.93 9.30
N ALA A 132 25.18 -20.24 8.16
CA ALA A 132 26.14 -20.49 7.07
C ALA A 132 27.41 -19.60 7.11
N ALA A 133 27.65 -18.87 8.20
CA ALA A 133 28.82 -17.99 8.35
C ALA A 133 29.49 -18.11 9.74
N SER A 134 29.69 -19.34 10.24
CA SER A 134 30.57 -19.62 11.38
C SER A 134 31.61 -20.67 11.00
#